data_AF-A0A8T4WUJ5-F1
#
_entry.id   AF-A0A8T4WUJ5-F1
#
_cell.length_a   1.000
_cell.length_b   1.000
_cell.length_c   1.000
_cell.angle_alpha   90.00
_cell.angle_beta   90.00
_cell.angle_gamma   90.00
#
_symmetry.space_group_name_H-M   'P 1'
#
loop_
_entity.id
_entity.type
_entity.pdbx_description
1 polymer ?
#
loop_
_entity_poly.entity_id
_entity_poly.type
_entity_poly.pdbx_seq_one_letter_code
_entity_poly.pdbx_strand_id
1 'polypeptide(L)'
;MTIKGVLLDVDNTLYPYEPCNEAGKEAAWKKAKELGYEVSREEFEEFYNLGRREVKRELAGTGSAHDRFLYFKRAIGLCTGTHRARDSLKIAEAFWEAYYNRMKIFPTVKETLKELSEKGI
;
A
#
# COMPACT_ATOMS: atom_id res chain seq x y z
N MET A 1 -5.30 3.78 -38.11
CA MET A 1 -6.00 4.06 -36.83
C MET A 1 -5.35 5.26 -36.18
N THR A 2 -6.12 6.15 -35.56
CA THR A 2 -5.59 7.30 -34.82
C THR A 2 -5.83 7.06 -33.34
N ILE A 3 -4.77 6.97 -32.53
CA ILE A 3 -4.88 6.87 -31.07
C ILE A 3 -5.31 8.24 -30.55
N LYS A 4 -6.30 8.27 -29.63
CA LYS A 4 -6.90 9.48 -29.07
C LYS A 4 -6.67 9.65 -27.56
N GLY A 5 -5.97 8.71 -26.96
CA GLY A 5 -5.66 8.68 -25.54
C GLY A 5 -5.00 7.36 -25.17
N VAL A 6 -4.28 7.37 -24.06
CA VAL A 6 -3.64 6.20 -23.46
C VAL A 6 -4.09 6.09 -22.01
N LEU A 7 -4.48 4.89 -21.59
CA LEU A 7 -4.75 4.57 -20.19
C LEU A 7 -3.53 3.85 -19.62
N LEU A 8 -3.01 4.38 -18.51
CA LEU A 8 -1.86 3.83 -17.81
C LEU A 8 -2.31 3.35 -16.44
N ASP A 9 -1.90 2.15 -16.08
CA ASP A 9 -1.82 1.77 -14.68
C ASP A 9 -0.67 2.52 -13.99
N VAL A 10 -0.58 2.45 -12.67
CA VAL A 10 0.43 3.14 -11.88
C VAL A 10 1.46 2.16 -11.33
N ASP A 11 1.01 1.14 -10.60
CA ASP A 11 1.88 0.18 -9.93
C ASP A 11 2.62 -0.69 -10.94
N ASN A 12 3.95 -0.77 -10.83
CA ASN A 12 4.82 -1.45 -11.80
C ASN A 12 4.70 -0.95 -13.26
N THR A 13 4.06 0.20 -13.48
CA THR A 13 3.97 0.87 -14.78
C THR A 13 4.69 2.20 -14.74
N LEU A 14 4.39 3.05 -13.75
CA LEU A 14 5.03 4.34 -13.56
C LEU A 14 6.19 4.28 -12.56
N TYR A 15 6.18 3.31 -11.64
CA TYR A 15 7.21 3.12 -10.62
C TYR A 15 7.25 1.64 -10.16
N PRO A 16 8.33 1.17 -9.53
CA PRO A 16 8.39 -0.17 -8.97
C PRO A 16 7.59 -0.24 -7.65
N TYR A 17 6.57 -1.09 -7.62
CA TYR A 17 5.71 -1.27 -6.45
C TYR A 17 6.44 -1.90 -5.27
N GLU A 18 7.20 -2.98 -5.52
CA GLU A 18 7.74 -3.86 -4.48
C GLU A 18 8.62 -3.12 -3.45
N PRO A 19 9.60 -2.29 -3.85
CA PRO A 19 10.41 -1.56 -2.89
C PRO A 19 9.60 -0.62 -1.99
N CYS A 20 8.52 -0.04 -2.52
CA CYS A 20 7.64 0.86 -1.78
C CYS A 20 6.79 0.09 -0.77
N ASN A 21 6.24 -1.05 -1.19
CA ASN A 21 5.46 -1.94 -0.32
C ASN A 21 6.31 -2.50 0.83
N GLU A 22 7.54 -2.93 0.56
CA GLU A 22 8.46 -3.41 1.60
C GLU A 22 8.85 -2.30 2.59
N ALA A 23 9.14 -1.09 2.10
CA ALA A 23 9.40 0.06 2.96
C ALA A 23 8.20 0.38 3.86
N GLY A 24 6.99 0.34 3.30
CA GLY A 24 5.75 0.53 4.06
C GLY A 24 5.54 -0.54 5.13
N LYS A 25 5.70 -1.83 4.79
CA LYS A 25 5.57 -2.93 5.76
C LYS A 25 6.62 -2.84 6.87
N GLU A 26 7.84 -2.43 6.55
CA GLU A 26 8.90 -2.24 7.53
C GLU A 26 8.58 -1.10 8.52
N ALA A 27 8.12 0.06 8.00
CA ALA A 27 7.73 1.19 8.83
C ALA A 27 6.51 0.88 9.70
N ALA A 28 5.53 0.17 9.15
CA ALA A 28 4.35 -0.28 9.88
C ALA A 28 4.70 -1.23 11.03
N TRP A 29 5.63 -2.17 10.81
CA TRP A 29 6.12 -3.07 11.85
C TRP A 29 6.82 -2.31 12.98
N LYS A 30 7.71 -1.38 12.65
CA LYS A 30 8.35 -0.50 13.64
C LYS A 30 7.33 0.31 14.43
N LYS A 31 6.33 0.87 13.75
CA LYS A 31 5.26 1.63 14.40
C LYS A 31 4.42 0.74 15.34
N ALA A 32 4.14 -0.49 14.96
CA ALA A 32 3.45 -1.44 15.82
C ALA A 32 4.27 -1.70 17.10
N LYS A 33 5.58 -1.93 16.98
CA LYS A 33 6.46 -2.09 18.15
C LYS A 33 6.45 -0.86 19.07
N GLU A 34 6.55 0.34 18.51
CA GLU A 34 6.47 1.60 19.28
C GLU A 34 5.14 1.77 20.04
N LEU A 35 4.06 1.18 19.54
CA LEU A 35 2.74 1.19 20.18
C LEU A 35 2.56 0.05 21.20
N GLY A 36 3.61 -0.76 21.46
CA GLY A 36 3.61 -1.84 22.44
C GLY A 36 3.16 -3.20 21.91
N TYR A 37 3.10 -3.38 20.59
CA TYR A 37 2.88 -4.69 19.98
C TYR A 37 4.22 -5.42 19.83
N GLU A 38 4.52 -6.33 20.77
CA GLU A 38 5.72 -7.17 20.75
C GLU A 38 5.53 -8.34 19.77
N VAL A 39 5.81 -8.10 18.48
CA VAL A 39 5.72 -9.10 17.41
C VAL A 39 7.02 -9.17 16.61
N SER A 40 7.42 -10.39 16.25
CA SER A 40 8.51 -10.65 15.31
C SER A 40 8.18 -10.12 13.91
N ARG A 41 9.16 -10.12 13.02
CA ARG A 41 8.93 -9.69 11.64
C ARG A 41 7.99 -10.66 10.92
N GLU A 42 8.15 -11.94 11.18
CA GLU A 42 7.37 -13.03 10.61
C GLU A 42 5.92 -12.97 11.10
N GLU A 43 5.72 -12.81 12.41
CA GLU A 43 4.39 -12.64 13.02
C GLU A 43 3.68 -11.39 12.47
N PHE A 44 4.41 -10.31 12.26
CA PHE A 44 3.85 -9.10 11.65
C PHE A 44 3.41 -9.32 10.20
N GLU A 45 4.16 -10.08 9.41
CA GLU A 45 3.80 -10.41 8.03
C GLU A 45 2.54 -11.29 7.99
N GLU A 46 2.42 -12.27 8.89
CA GLU A 46 1.20 -13.07 9.04
C GLU A 46 0.00 -12.22 9.44
N PHE A 47 0.18 -11.33 10.42
CA PHE A 47 -0.81 -10.35 10.86
C PHE A 47 -1.29 -9.43 9.72
N TYR A 48 -0.36 -8.87 8.94
CA TYR A 48 -0.67 -8.05 7.78
C TYR A 48 -1.46 -8.84 6.73
N ASN A 49 -1.02 -10.06 6.42
CA ASN A 49 -1.66 -10.92 5.42
C ASN A 49 -3.05 -11.40 5.85
N LEU A 50 -3.27 -11.62 7.15
CA LEU A 50 -4.59 -11.90 7.71
C LEU A 50 -5.57 -10.75 7.44
N GLY A 51 -5.19 -9.52 7.81
CA GLY A 51 -6.01 -8.33 7.57
C GLY A 51 -6.28 -8.09 6.09
N ARG A 52 -5.24 -8.21 5.25
CA ARG A 52 -5.34 -8.09 3.79
C ARG A 52 -6.33 -9.07 3.19
N ARG A 53 -6.22 -10.36 3.53
CA ARG A 53 -7.11 -11.41 3.01
C ARG A 53 -8.56 -11.14 3.36
N GLU A 54 -8.81 -10.74 4.61
CA GLU A 54 -10.16 -10.49 5.13
C GLU A 54 -10.82 -9.27 4.47
N VAL A 55 -10.08 -8.17 4.34
CA VAL A 55 -10.58 -6.97 3.64
C VAL A 55 -10.80 -7.23 2.16
N LYS A 56 -9.90 -7.96 1.49
CA LYS A 56 -10.07 -8.32 0.08
C LYS A 56 -11.28 -9.21 -0.16
N ARG A 57 -11.59 -10.12 0.78
CA ARG A 57 -12.80 -10.94 0.72
C ARG A 57 -14.06 -10.10 0.85
N GLU A 58 -14.08 -9.17 1.79
CA GLU A 58 -15.26 -8.36 2.12
C GLU A 58 -15.54 -7.26 1.08
N LEU A 59 -14.49 -6.62 0.56
CA LEU A 59 -14.59 -5.44 -0.30
C LEU A 59 -14.21 -5.73 -1.76
N ALA A 60 -14.29 -7.00 -2.17
CA ALA A 60 -13.92 -7.44 -3.51
C ALA A 60 -14.57 -6.56 -4.60
N GLY A 61 -13.78 -6.13 -5.58
CA GLY A 61 -14.24 -5.27 -6.68
C GLY A 61 -14.29 -3.78 -6.35
N THR A 62 -13.91 -3.36 -5.15
CA THR A 62 -13.84 -1.94 -4.77
C THR A 62 -12.40 -1.47 -4.57
N GLY A 63 -12.14 -0.18 -4.77
CA GLY A 63 -10.83 0.42 -4.48
C GLY A 63 -10.43 0.30 -3.00
N SER A 64 -11.41 0.33 -2.09
CA SER A 64 -11.19 0.17 -0.64
C SER A 64 -10.61 -1.20 -0.26
N ALA A 65 -10.67 -2.21 -1.15
CA ALA A 65 -9.99 -3.49 -0.94
C ALA A 65 -8.47 -3.38 -0.86
N HIS A 66 -7.88 -2.22 -1.17
CA HIS A 66 -6.44 -1.95 -1.14
C HIS A 66 -6.02 -1.04 0.02
N ASP A 67 -6.95 -0.68 0.91
CA ASP A 67 -6.72 0.26 2.00
C ASP A 67 -5.96 -0.40 3.17
N ARG A 68 -4.78 0.14 3.50
CA ARG A 68 -3.92 -0.39 4.58
C ARG A 68 -4.45 -0.11 5.97
N PHE A 69 -5.18 0.98 6.18
CA PHE A 69 -5.88 1.21 7.44
C PHE A 69 -6.91 0.11 7.68
N LEU A 70 -7.67 -0.28 6.65
CA LEU A 70 -8.62 -1.38 6.79
C LEU A 70 -7.92 -2.71 7.07
N TYR A 71 -6.77 -2.98 6.43
CA TYR A 71 -5.99 -4.19 6.70
C TYR A 71 -5.59 -4.26 8.18
N PHE A 72 -4.96 -3.20 8.69
CA PHE A 72 -4.50 -3.16 10.08
C PHE A 72 -5.68 -3.18 11.06
N LYS A 73 -6.75 -2.44 10.80
CA LYS A 73 -7.97 -2.45 11.63
C LYS A 73 -8.58 -3.84 11.72
N ARG A 74 -8.67 -4.56 10.60
CA ARG A 74 -9.20 -5.93 10.56
C ARG A 74 -8.30 -6.90 11.29
N ALA A 75 -6.98 -6.83 11.07
CA ALA A 75 -6.01 -7.68 11.74
C ALA A 75 -6.00 -7.49 13.26
N ILE A 76 -5.96 -6.24 13.77
CA ILE A 76 -6.03 -5.96 15.21
C ILE A 76 -7.33 -6.49 15.80
N GLY A 77 -8.45 -6.27 15.12
CA GLY A 77 -9.76 -6.79 15.53
C GLY A 77 -9.76 -8.30 15.74
N LEU A 78 -9.17 -9.04 14.80
CA LEU A 78 -9.11 -10.51 14.83
C LEU A 78 -8.14 -11.04 15.90
N CYS A 79 -6.98 -10.41 16.08
CA CYS A 79 -5.96 -10.89 17.00
C CYS A 79 -6.22 -10.49 18.46
N THR A 80 -6.92 -9.38 18.72
CA THR A 80 -7.07 -8.79 20.07
C THR A 80 -8.51 -8.73 20.58
N GLY A 81 -9.50 -8.99 19.72
CA GLY A 81 -10.92 -8.82 20.07
C GLY A 81 -11.38 -7.37 20.23
N THR A 82 -10.51 -6.39 19.97
CA THR A 82 -10.82 -4.96 19.98
C THR A 82 -10.28 -4.30 18.70
N HIS A 83 -10.91 -3.21 18.26
CA HIS A 83 -10.54 -2.59 16.98
C HIS A 83 -9.37 -1.60 17.06
N ARG A 84 -9.05 -1.06 18.25
CA ARG A 84 -8.02 -0.02 18.49
C ARG A 84 -7.76 0.90 17.28
N ALA A 85 -8.81 1.57 16.81
CA ALA A 85 -8.76 2.27 15.52
C ALA A 85 -7.65 3.34 15.43
N ARG A 86 -7.30 3.97 16.56
CA ARG A 86 -6.18 4.93 16.62
C ARG A 86 -4.83 4.28 16.32
N ASP A 87 -4.60 3.06 16.81
CA ASP A 87 -3.36 2.34 16.55
C ASP A 87 -3.31 1.89 15.09
N SER A 88 -4.43 1.36 14.58
CA SER A 88 -4.55 0.98 13.16
C SER A 88 -4.24 2.15 12.23
N LEU A 89 -4.73 3.35 12.56
CA LEU A 89 -4.47 4.57 11.77
C LEU A 89 -2.99 4.92 11.80
N LYS A 90 -2.37 4.99 12.98
CA LYS A 90 -0.93 5.31 13.11
C LYS A 90 -0.04 4.34 12.34
N ILE A 91 -0.36 3.04 12.40
CA ILE A 91 0.39 2.00 11.67
C ILE A 91 0.21 2.18 10.16
N ALA A 92 -1.00 2.48 9.70
CA ALA A 92 -1.28 2.75 8.28
C ALA A 92 -0.61 4.03 7.76
N GLU A 93 -0.59 5.09 8.56
CA GLU A 93 0.10 6.34 8.23
C GLU A 93 1.60 6.09 8.08
N ALA A 94 2.22 5.36 9.02
CA ALA A 94 3.62 4.98 8.92
C ALA A 94 3.91 4.13 7.68
N PHE A 95 3.01 3.21 7.30
CA PHE A 95 3.12 2.47 6.05
C PHE A 95 3.17 3.43 4.85
N TRP A 96 2.19 4.31 4.73
CA TRP A 96 2.04 5.18 3.56
C TRP A 96 3.13 6.24 3.46
N GLU A 97 3.55 6.81 4.58
CA GLU A 97 4.66 7.76 4.61
C GLU A 97 5.95 7.13 4.05
N ALA A 98 6.31 5.93 4.53
CA ALA A 98 7.47 5.21 4.02
C ALA A 98 7.30 4.77 2.56
N TYR A 99 6.08 4.38 2.17
CA TYR A 99 5.74 4.03 0.79
C TYR A 99 6.01 5.20 -0.17
N TYR A 100 5.46 6.38 0.14
CA TYR A 100 5.62 7.57 -0.71
C TYR A 100 7.06 8.08 -0.72
N ASN A 101 7.76 8.04 0.41
CA ASN A 101 9.17 8.41 0.48
C ASN A 101 10.07 7.50 -0.39
N ARG A 102 9.64 6.24 -0.62
CA ARG A 102 10.36 5.29 -1.46
C ARG A 102 9.97 5.36 -2.94
N MET A 103 8.82 5.94 -3.26
CA MET A 103 8.28 6.01 -4.61
C MET A 103 9.17 6.81 -5.55
N LYS A 104 9.72 6.13 -6.56
CA LYS A 104 10.53 6.75 -7.62
C LYS A 104 10.09 6.21 -8.97
N ILE A 105 9.74 7.11 -9.87
CA ILE A 105 9.31 6.73 -11.22
C ILE A 105 10.43 6.05 -12.01
N PHE A 106 10.08 5.21 -12.98
CA PHE A 106 11.07 4.67 -13.91
C PHE A 106 11.74 5.79 -14.73
N PRO A 107 13.01 5.62 -15.13
CA PRO A 107 13.77 6.67 -15.82
C PRO A 107 13.06 7.24 -17.06
N THR A 108 12.33 6.39 -17.79
CA THR A 108 11.70 6.75 -19.07
C THR A 108 10.33 7.40 -18.92
N VAL A 109 9.68 7.36 -17.74
CA VAL A 109 8.28 7.77 -17.59
C VAL A 109 8.04 9.22 -18.01
N LYS A 110 8.94 10.14 -17.62
CA LYS A 110 8.80 11.56 -17.99
C LYS A 110 8.91 11.77 -19.50
N GLU A 111 9.86 11.10 -20.13
CA GLU A 111 10.10 11.18 -21.58
C GLU A 111 8.92 10.58 -22.35
N THR A 112 8.45 9.40 -21.95
CA THR A 112 7.29 8.74 -22.55
C THR A 112 6.04 9.60 -22.48
N LEU A 113 5.71 10.17 -21.31
CA LEU A 113 4.53 11.03 -21.17
C LEU A 113 4.65 12.31 -22.01
N LYS A 114 5.86 12.87 -22.10
CA LYS A 114 6.13 14.04 -22.94
C LYS A 114 5.91 13.71 -24.42
N GLU A 115 6.45 12.60 -24.92
CA GLU A 115 6.26 12.18 -26.31
C GLU A 115 4.80 11.92 -26.66
N LEU A 116 4.03 11.32 -25.75
CA LEU A 116 2.59 11.10 -25.97
C LEU A 116 1.87 12.43 -26.13
N SER A 117 2.15 13.39 -25.23
CA SER A 117 1.59 14.73 -25.30
C SER A 117 1.97 15.47 -26.59
N GLU A 118 3.22 15.37 -27.05
CA GLU A 118 3.69 15.99 -28.30
C GLU A 118 3.01 15.37 -29.55
N LYS A 119 2.60 14.11 -29.47
CA LYS A 119 1.82 13.41 -30.50
C LYS A 119 0.32 13.73 -30.45
N GLY A 120 -0.12 14.58 -29.51
CA GLY A 120 -1.54 14.92 -29.31
C GLY A 120 -2.38 13.75 -28.80
N ILE A 121 -1.74 12.83 -28.07
CA ILE A 121 -2.37 11.68 -27.41
C ILE A 121 -2.66 12.01 -25.95
#